data_AF-A0A948BC43-F1
#
_entry.id   AF-A0A948BC43-F1
#
_cell.length_a   1.000
_cell.length_b   1.000
_cell.length_c   1.000
_cell.angle_alpha   90.00
_cell.angle_beta   90.00
_cell.angle_gamma   90.00
#
_symmetry.space_group_name_H-M   'P 1'
#
loop_
_entity.id
_entity.type
_entity.pdbx_description
1 polymer ?
#
loop_
_entity_poly.entity_id
_entity_poly.type
_entity_poly.pdbx_seq_one_letter_code
_entity_poly.pdbx_strand_id
1 'polypeptide(L)'
;MREGILEEHEMRCVQCGIENPKQAKFCKKCGASLEIRTLCVHCDTENSGNSAFCIECGEKLVPGQKAAKGTQRKCRNCGQFNKLDALLCAACGEAIIRAPRENVQRRSSGPSFKTIALVIGIILLVGFLVEIGMTVFKQDRSSQAPSSSAPIRQSSAGGADEAQVIAVARNFICACDGCGEKPLASCECDMPRGAVEEKNFIREKLSEGFTVEQVIELVDKKYGHRI
;
A
#
# COMPACT_ATOMS: atom_id res chain seq x y z
N MET A 1 24.56 -19.89 36.61
CA MET A 1 25.49 -19.83 35.46
C MET A 1 24.64 -19.51 34.24
N ARG A 2 25.07 -18.54 33.42
CA ARG A 2 24.30 -18.03 32.27
C ARG A 2 24.36 -19.05 31.12
N GLU A 3 23.23 -19.62 30.73
CA GLU A 3 23.10 -20.28 29.42
C GLU A 3 22.59 -19.23 28.43
N GLY A 4 23.54 -18.65 27.69
CA GLY A 4 23.26 -17.77 26.57
C GLY A 4 22.94 -18.62 25.34
N ILE A 5 21.72 -18.48 24.83
CA ILE A 5 21.32 -18.96 23.52
C ILE A 5 22.12 -18.16 22.49
N LEU A 6 23.21 -18.73 21.98
CA LEU A 6 23.81 -18.27 20.72
C LEU A 6 22.90 -18.79 19.61
N GLU A 7 22.02 -17.93 19.10
CA GLU A 7 21.31 -18.21 17.85
C GLU A 7 22.33 -18.27 16.72
N GLU A 8 22.87 -19.47 16.47
CA GLU A 8 23.60 -19.79 15.25
C GLU A 8 22.63 -19.68 14.07
N HIS A 9 22.52 -18.47 13.54
CA HIS A 9 21.76 -18.23 12.34
C HIS A 9 22.45 -18.93 11.16
N GLU A 10 21.80 -19.94 10.59
CA GLU A 10 22.28 -20.68 9.42
C GLU A 10 21.99 -19.93 8.11
N MET A 11 22.77 -20.22 7.06
CA MET A 11 22.56 -19.74 5.70
C MET A 11 22.52 -20.88 4.69
N ARG A 12 21.65 -20.76 3.69
CA ARG A 12 21.47 -21.79 2.66
C ARG A 12 22.33 -21.52 1.44
N CYS A 13 23.09 -22.52 0.99
CA CYS A 13 23.87 -22.44 -0.23
C CYS A 13 22.96 -22.31 -1.44
N VAL A 14 23.14 -21.28 -2.26
CA VAL A 14 22.34 -21.05 -3.47
C VAL A 14 22.59 -22.07 -4.58
N GLN A 15 23.75 -22.74 -4.57
CA GLN A 15 24.12 -23.71 -5.60
C GLN A 15 23.56 -25.11 -5.36
N CYS A 16 23.48 -25.55 -4.09
CA CYS A 16 23.07 -26.93 -3.77
C CYS A 16 22.00 -27.04 -2.68
N GLY A 17 21.56 -25.91 -2.10
CA GLY A 17 20.49 -25.85 -1.12
C GLY A 17 20.86 -26.32 0.29
N ILE A 18 22.12 -26.70 0.58
CA ILE A 18 22.51 -27.15 1.92
C ILE A 18 22.64 -25.97 2.90
N GLU A 19 22.32 -26.20 4.17
CA GLU A 19 22.55 -25.23 5.25
C GLU A 19 24.01 -25.24 5.71
N ASN A 20 24.54 -24.05 5.94
CA ASN A 20 25.89 -23.78 6.39
C ASN A 20 25.86 -22.75 7.53
N PRO A 21 26.83 -22.79 8.45
CA PRO A 21 27.01 -21.72 9.43
C PRO A 21 27.20 -20.36 8.74
N LYS A 22 26.70 -19.26 9.33
CA LYS A 22 26.87 -17.91 8.76
C LYS A 22 28.32 -17.49 8.56
N GLN A 23 29.24 -17.97 9.40
CA GLN A 23 30.68 -17.72 9.24
C GLN A 23 31.36 -18.58 8.17
N ALA A 24 30.66 -19.54 7.55
CA ALA A 24 31.25 -20.39 6.52
C ALA A 24 31.52 -19.57 5.25
N LYS A 25 32.79 -19.55 4.81
CA LYS A 25 33.19 -18.90 3.55
C LYS A 25 32.83 -19.72 2.31
N PHE A 26 32.78 -21.04 2.46
CA PHE A 26 32.48 -21.99 1.40
C PHE A 26 31.44 -23.01 1.86
N CYS A 27 30.66 -23.51 0.91
CA CYS A 27 29.65 -24.52 1.14
C CYS A 27 30.28 -25.86 1.52
N LYS A 28 29.87 -26.43 2.66
CA LYS A 28 30.34 -27.72 3.17
C LYS A 28 30.06 -28.92 2.24
N LYS A 29 29.12 -28.76 1.29
CA LYS A 29 28.72 -29.81 0.35
C LYS A 29 29.34 -29.63 -1.05
N CYS A 30 29.21 -28.43 -1.64
CA CYS A 30 29.58 -28.21 -3.04
C CYS A 30 30.79 -27.28 -3.25
N GLY A 31 31.38 -26.75 -2.18
CA GLY A 31 32.54 -25.86 -2.27
C GLY A 31 32.26 -24.45 -2.82
N ALA A 32 31.02 -24.13 -3.22
CA ALA A 32 30.66 -22.80 -3.69
C ALA A 32 30.91 -21.74 -2.60
N SER A 33 31.44 -20.57 -2.99
CA SER A 33 31.60 -19.45 -2.06
C SER A 33 30.25 -18.99 -1.53
N LEU A 34 30.21 -18.70 -0.24
CA LEU A 34 29.06 -18.19 0.49
C LEU A 34 29.24 -16.72 0.89
N GLU A 35 30.34 -16.09 0.47
CA GLU A 35 30.56 -14.68 0.73
C GLU A 35 29.46 -13.84 0.08
N ILE A 36 28.76 -13.06 0.91
CA ILE A 36 27.79 -12.08 0.44
C ILE A 36 28.57 -11.01 -0.32
N ARG A 37 28.15 -10.69 -1.53
CA ARG A 37 28.71 -9.61 -2.35
C ARG A 37 27.65 -8.55 -2.61
N THR A 38 28.08 -7.31 -2.77
CA THR A 38 27.21 -6.15 -3.07
C THR A 38 27.82 -5.33 -4.19
N LEU A 39 26.99 -4.80 -5.09
CA LEU A 39 27.44 -3.92 -6.16
C LEU A 39 27.35 -2.46 -5.69
N CYS A 40 28.33 -1.64 -6.08
CA CYS A 40 28.26 -0.21 -5.88
C CYS A 40 27.24 0.40 -6.85
N VAL A 41 26.26 1.16 -6.35
CA VAL A 41 25.25 1.82 -7.20
C VAL A 41 25.80 2.95 -8.07
N HIS A 42 26.99 3.45 -7.75
CA HIS A 42 27.62 4.56 -8.45
C HIS A 42 28.55 4.08 -9.59
N CYS A 43 29.27 2.98 -9.40
CA CYS A 43 30.30 2.53 -10.34
C CYS A 43 30.25 1.03 -10.69
N ASP A 44 29.24 0.30 -10.21
CA ASP A 44 29.02 -1.14 -10.46
C ASP A 44 30.14 -2.09 -9.98
N THR A 45 31.13 -1.59 -9.26
CA THR A 45 32.17 -2.43 -8.65
C THR A 45 31.57 -3.42 -7.66
N GLU A 46 31.99 -4.68 -7.74
CA GLU A 46 31.65 -5.72 -6.77
C GLU A 46 32.48 -5.58 -5.49
N ASN A 47 31.79 -5.54 -4.35
CA ASN A 47 32.35 -5.35 -3.03
C ASN A 47 31.92 -6.49 -2.10
N SER A 48 32.65 -6.69 -1.01
CA SER A 48 32.20 -7.57 0.07
C SER A 48 30.90 -7.03 0.68
N GLY A 49 29.97 -7.91 1.04
CA GLY A 49 28.69 -7.54 1.66
C GLY A 49 28.84 -6.85 3.02
N ASN A 50 30.01 -6.97 3.64
CA ASN A 50 30.35 -6.29 4.90
C ASN A 50 31.12 -4.97 4.69
N SER A 51 31.45 -4.59 3.45
CA SER A 51 32.15 -3.34 3.17
C SER A 51 31.22 -2.15 3.43
N ALA A 52 31.72 -1.14 4.17
CA ALA A 52 30.99 0.10 4.42
C ALA A 52 31.11 1.12 3.28
N PHE A 53 32.18 1.01 2.46
CA PHE A 53 32.48 1.92 1.35
C PHE A 53 32.96 1.11 0.14
N CYS A 54 32.73 1.64 -1.06
CA CYS A 54 33.19 1.06 -2.31
C CYS A 54 34.72 1.12 -2.38
N ILE A 55 35.36 -0.01 -2.68
CA ILE A 55 36.82 -0.10 -2.80
C ILE A 55 37.38 0.73 -3.95
N GLU A 56 36.59 1.00 -4.99
CA GLU A 56 37.03 1.75 -6.17
C GLU A 56 36.68 3.23 -6.08
N CYS A 57 35.42 3.57 -5.78
CA CYS A 57 34.95 4.96 -5.86
C CYS A 57 34.70 5.65 -4.51
N GLY A 58 34.85 4.93 -3.38
CA GLY A 58 34.65 5.48 -2.04
C GLY A 58 33.18 5.75 -1.65
N GLU A 59 32.22 5.48 -2.53
CA GLU A 59 30.79 5.66 -2.26
C GLU A 59 30.35 4.80 -1.08
N LYS A 60 29.46 5.31 -0.23
CA LYS A 60 29.01 4.58 0.96
C LYS A 60 28.12 3.41 0.53
N LEU A 61 28.51 2.20 0.90
CA LEU A 61 27.73 1.00 0.68
C LEU A 61 26.75 0.84 1.84
N VAL A 62 25.46 0.75 1.55
CA VAL A 62 24.44 0.54 2.58
C VAL A 62 24.32 -0.96 2.84
N PRO A 63 24.71 -1.46 4.04
CA PRO A 63 24.61 -2.87 4.36
C PRO A 63 23.14 -3.30 4.37
N GLY A 64 22.82 -4.35 3.61
CA GLY A 64 21.45 -4.86 3.55
C GLY A 64 20.57 -4.25 2.45
N GLN A 65 21.15 -3.65 1.40
CA GLN A 65 20.44 -3.60 0.12
C GLN A 65 20.22 -5.04 -0.37
N LYS A 66 19.10 -5.63 0.05
CA LYS A 66 18.48 -6.75 -0.67
C LYS A 66 18.52 -6.34 -2.13
N ALA A 67 19.16 -7.17 -2.96
CA ALA A 67 19.24 -7.00 -4.41
C ALA A 67 17.96 -6.33 -4.91
N ALA A 68 18.11 -5.15 -5.52
CA ALA A 68 17.02 -4.32 -5.99
C ALA A 68 15.87 -5.19 -6.52
N LYS A 69 14.79 -5.29 -5.74
CA LYS A 69 13.55 -5.94 -6.17
C LYS A 69 13.05 -5.13 -7.36
N GLY A 70 13.31 -5.64 -8.56
CA GLY A 70 12.85 -5.04 -9.80
C GLY A 70 13.94 -4.50 -10.72
N THR A 71 15.00 -5.26 -11.00
CA THR A 71 15.82 -5.06 -12.23
C THR A 71 15.66 -6.17 -13.25
N GLN A 72 14.91 -7.23 -12.91
CA GLN A 72 14.71 -8.39 -13.77
C GLN A 72 13.22 -8.77 -13.88
N ARG A 73 12.84 -9.34 -15.02
CA ARG A 73 11.49 -9.83 -15.33
C ARG A 73 11.56 -11.22 -15.95
N LYS A 74 10.56 -12.05 -15.66
CA LYS A 74 10.42 -13.38 -16.24
C LYS A 74 9.84 -13.30 -17.65
N CYS A 75 10.48 -13.97 -18.62
CA CYS A 75 9.92 -14.15 -19.96
C CYS A 75 8.65 -14.99 -19.88
N ARG A 76 7.57 -14.54 -20.55
CA ARG A 76 6.29 -15.26 -20.56
C ARG A 76 6.31 -16.53 -21.41
N ASN A 77 7.19 -16.60 -22.42
CA ASN A 77 7.31 -17.74 -23.31
C ASN A 77 8.16 -18.86 -22.69
N CYS A 78 9.41 -18.58 -22.30
CA CYS A 78 10.34 -19.62 -21.81
C CYS A 78 10.63 -19.59 -20.31
N GLY A 79 10.19 -18.56 -19.57
CA GLY A 79 10.43 -18.45 -18.14
C GLY A 79 11.82 -17.92 -17.73
N GLN A 80 12.71 -17.58 -18.65
CA GLN A 80 14.02 -16.98 -18.35
C GLN A 80 13.89 -15.60 -17.70
N PHE A 81 14.72 -15.30 -16.70
CA PHE A 81 14.84 -13.95 -16.15
C PHE A 81 15.73 -13.08 -17.06
N ASN A 82 15.19 -11.94 -17.48
CA ASN A 82 15.86 -10.96 -18.34
C ASN A 82 15.89 -9.61 -17.63
N LYS A 83 16.87 -8.75 -17.96
CA LYS A 83 16.88 -7.36 -17.47
C LYS A 83 15.60 -6.62 -17.89
N LEU A 84 15.17 -5.65 -17.10
CA LEU A 84 13.90 -4.94 -17.35
C LEU A 84 13.87 -4.12 -18.64
N ASP A 85 15.03 -3.70 -19.12
CA ASP A 85 15.29 -2.96 -20.35
C ASP A 85 15.54 -3.86 -21.57
N ALA A 86 15.66 -5.19 -21.38
CA ALA A 86 15.93 -6.13 -22.47
C ALA A 86 14.76 -6.21 -23.47
N LEU A 87 14.94 -5.77 -24.71
CA LEU A 87 13.88 -5.78 -25.73
C LEU A 87 13.45 -7.19 -26.15
N LEU A 88 14.38 -8.14 -26.11
CA LEU A 88 14.21 -9.54 -26.50
C LEU A 88 14.65 -10.47 -25.36
N CYS A 89 14.14 -11.69 -25.37
CA CYS A 89 14.56 -12.74 -24.46
C CYS A 89 15.90 -13.32 -24.88
N ALA A 90 16.88 -13.29 -23.97
CA ALA A 90 18.20 -13.87 -24.23
C ALA A 90 18.19 -15.39 -24.43
N ALA A 91 17.16 -16.09 -23.96
CA ALA A 91 17.07 -17.55 -24.07
C ALA A 91 16.25 -18.03 -25.28
N CYS A 92 15.12 -17.38 -25.60
CA CYS A 92 14.20 -17.86 -26.64
C CYS A 92 13.96 -16.87 -27.78
N GLY A 93 14.57 -15.67 -27.74
CA GLY A 93 14.41 -14.65 -28.76
C GLY A 93 13.06 -13.92 -28.74
N GLU A 94 12.09 -14.36 -27.92
CA GLU A 94 10.77 -13.74 -27.82
C GLU A 94 10.86 -12.25 -27.44
N ALA A 95 10.01 -11.42 -28.03
CA ALA A 95 9.96 -10.01 -27.72
C ALA A 95 9.37 -9.78 -26.31
N ILE A 96 10.03 -8.93 -25.52
CA ILE A 96 9.61 -8.63 -24.14
C ILE A 96 9.17 -7.15 -24.02
N ILE A 97 8.78 -6.51 -25.14
CA ILE A 97 8.62 -5.05 -25.30
C ILE A 97 7.98 -4.33 -24.09
N ARG A 98 8.69 -3.30 -23.60
CA ARG A 98 8.07 -2.12 -22.99
C ARG A 98 8.20 -1.01 -24.03
N ALA A 99 7.09 -0.55 -24.59
CA ALA A 99 7.09 0.77 -25.19
C ALA A 99 7.55 1.76 -24.10
N PRO A 100 8.43 2.73 -24.40
CA PRO A 100 8.67 3.82 -23.48
C PRO A 100 7.30 4.36 -23.06
N ARG A 101 7.09 4.59 -21.77
CA ARG A 101 5.97 5.45 -21.37
C ARG A 101 6.33 6.84 -21.88
N GLU A 102 5.99 7.11 -23.13
CA GLU A 102 5.84 8.48 -23.57
C GLU A 102 4.89 9.11 -22.56
N ASN A 103 5.36 10.21 -21.98
CA ASN A 103 4.69 10.93 -20.94
C ASN A 103 3.40 11.48 -21.56
N VAL A 104 2.35 10.65 -21.61
CA VAL A 104 1.00 11.08 -21.94
C VAL A 104 0.60 11.95 -20.78
N GLN A 105 0.98 13.21 -20.90
CA GLN A 105 0.52 14.31 -20.11
C GLN A 105 -1.00 14.24 -20.21
N ARG A 106 -1.63 13.64 -19.19
CA ARG A 106 -3.07 13.68 -19.06
C ARG A 106 -3.41 15.15 -19.02
N ARG A 107 -3.85 15.71 -20.15
CA ARG A 107 -4.60 16.95 -20.14
C ARG A 107 -5.83 16.66 -19.30
N SER A 108 -5.75 16.97 -18.01
CA SER A 108 -6.92 17.10 -17.19
C SER A 108 -7.64 18.34 -17.71
N SER A 109 -8.50 18.11 -18.70
CA SER A 109 -9.51 19.08 -19.15
C SER A 109 -10.53 19.21 -18.03
N GLY A 110 -10.15 19.88 -16.94
CA GLY A 110 -11.09 20.27 -15.90
C GLY A 110 -12.15 21.21 -16.50
N PRO A 111 -13.35 21.28 -15.91
CA PRO A 111 -14.37 22.23 -16.35
C PRO A 111 -13.79 23.65 -16.33
N SER A 112 -14.06 24.43 -17.39
CA SER A 112 -13.57 25.80 -17.51
C SER A 112 -14.03 26.64 -16.32
N PHE A 113 -13.25 27.64 -15.93
CA PHE A 113 -13.64 28.61 -14.89
C PHE A 113 -15.04 29.19 -15.14
N LYS A 114 -15.43 29.36 -16.42
CA LYS A 114 -16.78 29.78 -16.81
C LYS A 114 -17.86 28.78 -16.38
N THR A 115 -17.60 27.48 -16.50
CA THR A 115 -18.52 26.40 -16.09
C THR A 115 -18.65 26.37 -14.56
N ILE A 116 -17.54 26.51 -13.84
CA ILE A 116 -17.53 26.53 -12.37
C ILE A 116 -18.30 27.76 -11.86
N ALA A 117 -18.05 28.95 -12.43
CA ALA A 117 -18.75 30.18 -12.06
C ALA A 117 -20.26 30.11 -12.33
N LEU A 118 -20.68 29.50 -13.45
CA LEU A 118 -22.09 29.32 -13.78
C LEU A 118 -22.79 28.41 -12.77
N VAL A 119 -22.17 27.27 -12.42
CA VAL A 119 -22.74 26.34 -11.44
C VAL A 119 -22.86 26.97 -10.05
N ILE A 120 -21.82 27.70 -9.60
CA ILE A 120 -21.87 28.44 -8.32
C ILE A 120 -22.99 29.48 -8.35
N GLY A 121 -23.12 30.23 -9.45
CA GLY A 121 -24.19 31.22 -9.63
C GLY A 121 -25.58 30.59 -9.53
N ILE A 122 -25.82 29.45 -10.17
CA ILE A 122 -27.10 28.73 -10.09
C ILE A 122 -27.38 28.26 -8.66
N ILE A 123 -26.38 27.70 -7.97
CA ILE A 123 -26.54 27.21 -6.59
C ILE A 123 -26.92 28.36 -5.65
N LEU A 124 -26.26 29.51 -5.77
CA LEU A 124 -26.56 30.69 -4.95
C LEU A 124 -27.97 31.23 -5.25
N LEU A 125 -28.38 31.25 -6.52
CA LEU A 125 -29.70 31.73 -6.93
C LEU A 125 -30.81 30.79 -6.43
N VAL A 126 -30.63 29.47 -6.56
CA VAL A 126 -31.57 28.47 -6.01
C VAL A 126 -31.62 28.55 -4.49
N GLY A 127 -30.48 28.68 -3.81
CA GLY A 127 -30.42 28.86 -2.36
C GLY A 127 -31.18 30.11 -1.90
N PHE A 128 -31.00 31.24 -2.59
CA PHE A 128 -31.71 32.48 -2.31
C PHE A 128 -33.22 32.38 -2.54
N LEU A 129 -33.66 31.69 -3.60
CA LEU A 129 -35.08 31.43 -3.85
C LEU A 129 -35.71 30.52 -2.79
N VAL A 130 -34.96 29.55 -2.26
CA VAL A 130 -35.41 28.67 -1.16
C VAL A 130 -35.51 29.47 0.15
N GLU A 131 -34.55 30.35 0.44
CA GLU A 131 -34.63 31.25 1.61
C GLU A 131 -35.83 32.21 1.54
N ILE A 132 -36.07 32.82 0.38
CA ILE A 132 -37.25 33.67 0.16
C ILE A 132 -38.54 32.85 0.25
N GLY A 133 -38.58 31.63 -0.29
CA GLY A 133 -39.74 30.74 -0.19
C GLY A 133 -40.06 30.36 1.27
N MET A 134 -39.03 30.08 2.08
CA MET A 134 -39.19 29.74 3.51
C MET A 134 -39.62 30.93 4.38
N THR A 135 -39.29 32.17 3.99
CA THR A 135 -39.72 33.38 4.72
C THR A 135 -41.17 33.77 4.42
N VAL A 136 -41.71 33.40 3.25
CA VAL A 136 -43.12 33.65 2.89
C VAL A 136 -44.07 32.58 3.46
N PHE A 137 -43.62 31.35 3.68
CA PHE A 137 -44.46 30.22 4.14
C PHE A 137 -44.65 30.10 5.66
N LYS A 138 -44.10 31.01 6.46
CA LYS A 138 -44.19 30.95 7.93
C LYS A 138 -45.24 31.93 8.48
N GLN A 139 -46.45 31.85 7.96
CA GLN A 139 -47.62 32.52 8.51
C GLN A 139 -48.81 31.56 8.51
N ASP A 140 -48.70 30.48 9.30
CA ASP A 140 -49.82 29.89 10.06
C ASP A 140 -49.33 28.70 10.88
N ARG A 141 -48.83 28.97 12.09
CA ARG A 141 -49.00 28.06 13.23
C ARG A 141 -48.71 28.79 14.54
N SER A 142 -49.78 29.38 15.05
CA SER A 142 -49.90 29.78 16.45
C SER A 142 -49.92 28.55 17.37
N SER A 143 -49.23 28.70 18.50
CA SER A 143 -49.46 28.03 19.79
C SER A 143 -49.08 26.55 19.95
N GLN A 144 -47.91 26.29 20.55
CA GLN A 144 -47.79 25.83 21.96
C GLN A 144 -46.35 25.44 22.31
N ALA A 145 -45.84 26.00 23.41
CA ALA A 145 -44.82 25.35 24.24
C ALA A 145 -45.54 24.45 25.28
N PRO A 146 -44.89 23.40 25.80
CA PRO A 146 -44.00 23.63 26.95
C PRO A 146 -42.68 22.84 26.94
N SER A 147 -41.79 23.36 27.77
CA SER A 147 -40.58 22.80 28.38
C SER A 147 -40.53 21.29 28.59
N SER A 148 -39.41 20.67 28.18
CA SER A 148 -38.71 19.67 29.01
C SER A 148 -37.25 19.56 28.58
N SER A 149 -36.43 19.16 29.54
CA SER A 149 -34.99 19.37 29.67
C SER A 149 -34.12 18.30 28.99
N ALA A 150 -33.03 18.78 28.38
CA ALA A 150 -31.72 18.11 28.18
C ALA A 150 -31.63 17.01 27.08
N PRO A 151 -30.43 16.77 26.52
CA PRO A 151 -30.13 17.30 25.20
C PRO A 151 -30.01 16.22 24.13
N ILE A 152 -30.21 16.70 22.91
CA ILE A 152 -29.75 16.13 21.63
C ILE A 152 -28.39 15.48 21.83
N ARG A 153 -28.31 14.16 21.63
CA ARG A 153 -27.02 13.52 21.34
C ARG A 153 -26.56 14.00 19.97
N GLN A 154 -25.85 15.13 19.99
CA GLN A 154 -24.74 15.36 19.09
C GLN A 154 -23.78 14.18 19.31
N SER A 155 -23.74 13.26 18.35
CA SER A 155 -22.69 12.25 18.29
C SER A 155 -21.85 12.59 17.07
N SER A 156 -20.79 13.34 17.36
CA SER A 156 -19.50 13.34 16.66
C SER A 156 -19.43 12.38 15.46
N ALA A 157 -19.55 12.94 14.25
CA ALA A 157 -19.38 12.30 12.94
C ALA A 157 -17.92 11.89 12.65
N GLY A 158 -17.27 11.27 13.63
CA GLY A 158 -15.91 10.73 13.52
C GLY A 158 -15.62 9.62 14.53
N GLY A 159 -16.46 9.44 15.55
CA GLY A 159 -16.33 8.35 16.52
C GLY A 159 -17.25 7.15 16.26
N ALA A 160 -18.43 7.36 15.69
CA ALA A 160 -19.38 6.28 15.36
C ALA A 160 -18.91 5.46 14.16
N ASP A 161 -18.29 6.12 13.18
CA ASP A 161 -17.80 5.50 11.96
C ASP A 161 -16.60 4.58 12.23
N GLU A 162 -15.75 4.94 13.21
CA GLU A 162 -14.56 4.15 13.53
C GLU A 162 -14.91 2.82 14.21
N ALA A 163 -15.97 2.78 15.02
CA ALA A 163 -16.46 1.52 15.60
C ALA A 163 -16.94 0.54 14.51
N GLN A 164 -17.60 1.06 13.47
CA GLN A 164 -18.03 0.27 12.32
C GLN A 164 -16.84 -0.17 11.45
N VAL A 165 -15.85 0.70 11.26
CA VAL A 165 -14.60 0.34 10.56
C VAL A 165 -13.91 -0.82 11.28
N ILE A 166 -13.81 -0.77 12.61
CA ILE A 166 -13.24 -1.86 13.42
C ILE A 166 -14.09 -3.12 13.34
N ALA A 167 -15.43 -3.00 13.32
CA ALA A 167 -16.33 -4.15 13.19
C ALA A 167 -16.13 -4.89 11.86
N VAL A 168 -16.00 -4.16 10.74
CA VAL A 168 -15.65 -4.75 9.44
C VAL A 168 -14.24 -5.36 9.50
N ALA A 169 -13.25 -4.60 9.96
CA ALA A 169 -11.84 -4.98 9.96
C ALA A 169 -11.51 -6.20 10.82
N ARG A 170 -12.35 -6.57 11.80
CA ARG A 170 -12.17 -7.79 12.60
C ARG A 170 -12.39 -9.09 11.82
N ASN A 171 -13.01 -9.02 10.65
CA ASN A 171 -13.26 -10.18 9.78
C ASN A 171 -12.09 -10.48 8.83
N PHE A 172 -10.98 -9.73 8.91
CA PHE A 172 -9.91 -9.80 7.92
C PHE A 172 -8.52 -9.84 8.55
N ILE A 173 -7.62 -10.52 7.85
CA ILE A 173 -6.17 -10.42 8.05
C ILE A 173 -5.64 -9.34 7.11
N CYS A 174 -4.67 -8.54 7.57
CA CYS A 174 -4.06 -7.52 6.73
C CYS A 174 -3.30 -8.14 5.53
N ALA A 175 -3.57 -7.63 4.32
CA ALA A 175 -3.07 -8.17 3.05
C ALA A 175 -1.66 -7.68 2.65
N CYS A 176 -0.95 -7.00 3.56
CA CYS A 176 0.35 -6.35 3.30
C CYS A 176 1.53 -7.30 3.00
N ASP A 177 1.37 -8.62 3.19
CA ASP A 177 2.42 -9.69 3.21
C ASP A 177 3.63 -9.46 4.15
N GLY A 178 3.79 -8.27 4.73
CA GLY A 178 4.90 -7.88 5.59
C GLY A 178 4.60 -7.90 7.08
N CYS A 179 3.32 -8.08 7.46
CA CYS A 179 2.85 -7.90 8.83
C CYS A 179 2.63 -9.22 9.58
N GLY A 180 2.83 -10.36 8.91
CA GLY A 180 2.76 -11.70 9.50
C GLY A 180 1.36 -12.09 9.95
N GLU A 181 0.37 -11.96 9.06
CA GLU A 181 -1.02 -12.35 9.29
C GLU A 181 -1.72 -11.66 10.48
N LYS A 182 -1.27 -10.44 10.83
CA LYS A 182 -1.94 -9.65 11.87
C LYS A 182 -3.40 -9.32 11.50
N PRO A 183 -4.34 -9.37 12.46
CA PRO A 183 -5.72 -8.95 12.24
C PRO A 183 -5.78 -7.50 11.77
N LEU A 184 -6.55 -7.24 10.71
CA LEU A 184 -6.65 -5.92 10.08
C LEU A 184 -7.09 -4.86 11.10
N ALA A 185 -8.05 -5.18 11.98
CA ALA A 185 -8.50 -4.28 13.05
C ALA A 185 -7.36 -3.72 13.91
N SER A 186 -6.34 -4.54 14.20
CA SER A 186 -5.19 -4.18 15.05
C SER A 186 -3.93 -3.76 14.28
N CYS A 187 -3.96 -3.87 12.94
CA CYS A 187 -2.81 -3.53 12.11
C CYS A 187 -2.85 -2.05 11.71
N GLU A 188 -1.68 -1.40 11.69
CA GLU A 188 -1.51 0.04 11.39
C GLU A 188 -0.45 0.26 10.30
N CYS A 189 -0.15 -0.76 9.49
CA CYS A 189 0.90 -0.64 8.47
C CYS A 189 0.46 0.24 7.29
N ASP A 190 1.41 1.03 6.79
CA ASP A 190 1.29 1.84 5.58
C ASP A 190 2.06 1.20 4.41
N MET A 191 1.87 -0.11 4.23
CA MET A 191 2.43 -0.86 3.10
C MET A 191 1.44 -0.87 1.94
N PRO A 192 1.86 -1.11 0.68
CA PRO A 192 0.94 -1.30 -0.43
C PRO A 192 -0.05 -2.44 -0.13
N ARG A 193 -1.36 -2.19 -0.29
CA ARG A 193 -2.43 -3.12 0.16
C ARG A 193 -2.35 -3.44 1.65
N GLY A 194 -1.89 -2.48 2.46
CA GLY A 194 -1.77 -2.60 3.90
C GLY A 194 -2.95 -2.01 4.66
N ALA A 195 -2.86 -2.07 5.99
CA ALA A 195 -3.97 -1.79 6.89
C ALA A 195 -4.52 -0.37 6.78
N VAL A 196 -3.66 0.62 6.53
CA VAL A 196 -4.11 2.01 6.31
C VAL A 196 -4.98 2.10 5.06
N GLU A 197 -4.55 1.51 3.95
CA GLU A 197 -5.30 1.52 2.69
C GLU A 197 -6.65 0.79 2.83
N GLU A 198 -6.63 -0.41 3.41
CA GLU A 198 -7.83 -1.24 3.62
C GLU A 198 -8.85 -0.56 4.56
N LYS A 199 -8.40 0.01 5.69
CA LYS A 199 -9.27 0.74 6.62
C LYS A 199 -9.84 2.02 6.01
N ASN A 200 -9.06 2.72 5.18
CA ASN A 200 -9.55 3.90 4.46
C ASN A 200 -10.64 3.53 3.46
N PHE A 201 -10.47 2.40 2.74
CA PHE A 201 -11.51 1.88 1.86
C PHE A 201 -12.80 1.52 2.62
N ILE A 202 -12.68 0.87 3.78
CA ILE A 202 -13.83 0.56 4.65
C ILE A 202 -14.55 1.85 5.06
N ARG A 203 -13.80 2.86 5.51
CA ARG A 203 -14.36 4.16 5.94
C ARG A 203 -15.09 4.87 4.80
N GLU A 204 -14.51 4.88 3.60
CA GLU A 204 -15.13 5.44 2.40
C GLU A 204 -16.47 4.76 2.12
N LYS A 205 -16.53 3.42 2.12
CA LYS A 205 -17.78 2.69 1.81
C LYS A 205 -18.86 2.85 2.88
N LEU A 206 -18.49 2.90 4.15
CA LEU A 206 -19.44 3.23 5.20
C LEU A 206 -19.98 4.66 5.03
N SER A 207 -19.13 5.63 4.66
CA SER A 207 -19.56 7.02 4.42
C SER A 207 -20.47 7.18 3.19
N GLU A 208 -20.36 6.29 2.20
CA GLU A 208 -21.27 6.21 1.05
C GLU A 208 -22.64 5.61 1.42
N GLY A 209 -22.83 5.13 2.65
CA GLY A 209 -24.10 4.57 3.15
C GLY A 209 -24.23 3.05 2.97
N PHE A 210 -23.14 2.34 2.66
CA PHE A 210 -23.17 0.87 2.64
C PHE A 210 -23.28 0.30 4.06
N THR A 211 -23.97 -0.83 4.18
CA THR A 211 -24.06 -1.59 5.44
C THR A 211 -22.76 -2.32 5.75
N VAL A 212 -22.53 -2.65 7.03
CA VAL A 212 -21.35 -3.39 7.47
C VAL A 212 -21.19 -4.69 6.67
N GLU A 213 -22.27 -5.44 6.47
CA GLU A 213 -22.28 -6.71 5.74
C GLU A 213 -21.86 -6.53 4.27
N GLN A 214 -22.40 -5.53 3.59
CA GLN A 214 -22.02 -5.20 2.22
C GLN A 214 -20.56 -4.78 2.10
N VAL A 215 -20.06 -3.98 3.06
CA VAL A 215 -18.65 -3.56 3.06
C VAL A 215 -17.73 -4.76 3.28
N ILE A 216 -18.08 -5.71 4.15
CA ILE A 216 -17.30 -6.94 4.32
C ILE A 216 -17.21 -7.72 2.98
N GLU A 217 -18.30 -7.87 2.23
CA GLU A 217 -18.25 -8.52 0.91
C GLU A 217 -17.36 -7.76 -0.09
N LEU A 218 -17.42 -6.43 -0.09
CA LEU A 218 -16.59 -5.58 -0.96
C LEU A 218 -15.10 -5.67 -0.62
N VAL A 219 -14.76 -5.73 0.68
CA VAL A 219 -13.38 -5.88 1.15
C VAL A 219 -12.84 -7.25 0.76
N ASP A 220 -13.58 -8.33 0.98
CA ASP A 220 -13.15 -9.69 0.60
C ASP A 220 -12.92 -9.80 -0.92
N LYS A 221 -13.82 -9.21 -1.72
CA LYS A 221 -13.67 -9.19 -3.18
C LYS A 221 -12.44 -8.42 -3.67
N LYS A 222 -12.06 -7.33 -2.97
CA LYS A 222 -10.97 -6.42 -3.41
C LYS A 222 -9.61 -6.81 -2.82
N TYR A 223 -9.59 -7.22 -1.56
CA TYR A 223 -8.38 -7.48 -0.78
C TYR A 223 -8.22 -8.97 -0.44
N GLY A 224 -9.31 -9.69 -0.19
CA GLY A 224 -9.31 -11.09 0.22
C GLY A 224 -9.07 -11.26 1.72
N HIS A 225 -8.53 -12.41 2.11
CA HIS A 225 -8.04 -12.68 3.47
C HIS A 225 -9.08 -12.57 4.60
N ARG A 226 -10.35 -12.91 4.29
CA ARG A 226 -11.41 -13.06 5.30
C ARG A 226 -11.09 -14.22 6.26
N ILE A 227 -11.41 -14.02 7.53
CA ILE A 227 -11.28 -15.00 8.63
C ILE A 227 -12.62 -15.69 8.87
#